data_AF-A0A5E6U688-F1
#
_entry.id   AF-A0A5E6U688-F1
#
_cell.length_a   1.000
_cell.length_b   1.000
_cell.length_c   1.000
_cell.angle_alpha   90.00
_cell.angle_beta   90.00
_cell.angle_gamma   90.00
#
_symmetry.space_group_name_H-M   'P 1'
#
loop_
_entity.id
_entity.type
_entity.pdbx_description
1 polymer ?
#
loop_
_entity_poly.entity_id
_entity_poly.type
_entity_poly.pdbx_seq_one_letter_code
_entity_poly.pdbx_strand_id
1 'polypeptide(L)'
;MNRLTIAALSAVLLAYVGHASAELKKLRDWPAALEAPSPEIRKQYEYDPEAGAATSKLLSSTSRIFKDGAEVNTQITNYRNSTPVSGTGSWNTLLPAYHGFSAFFTSPMKTTKLKYSSSGPWPASEFKIFSENINPQGVGKSATACKQVKNLKADRYLATLPGNIYTYECLMKYGGTSGDFTYAPDALSLINMYSDYLGIVISSFYIDPSVTPGLRVRGEYKFVDVNGKEQIVVTEDADMRSKFSQL
;
A
#
# COMPACT_ATOMS: atom_id res chain seq x y z
N MET A 1 -12.31 -26.11 54.24
CA MET A 1 -11.70 -25.29 53.16
C MET A 1 -10.89 -26.19 52.24
N ASN A 2 -10.80 -25.86 50.94
CA ASN A 2 -9.91 -26.45 49.91
C ASN A 2 -10.35 -27.71 49.13
N ARG A 3 -11.47 -27.68 48.38
CA ARG A 3 -11.59 -28.52 47.15
C ARG A 3 -12.35 -27.88 45.99
N LEU A 4 -13.20 -26.88 46.23
CA LEU A 4 -14.05 -26.28 45.16
C LEU A 4 -13.36 -25.20 44.32
N THR A 5 -12.22 -24.65 44.74
CA THR A 5 -11.52 -23.58 44.01
C THR A 5 -10.62 -24.10 42.89
N ILE A 6 -10.23 -25.38 42.89
CA ILE A 6 -9.28 -25.91 41.89
C ILE A 6 -9.99 -26.35 40.60
N ALA A 7 -11.24 -26.82 40.67
CA ALA A 7 -11.99 -27.22 39.47
C ALA A 7 -12.41 -26.02 38.60
N ALA A 8 -12.69 -24.86 39.21
CA ALA A 8 -13.08 -23.66 38.50
C ALA A 8 -11.92 -23.04 37.69
N LEU A 9 -10.68 -23.13 38.17
CA LEU A 9 -9.52 -22.64 37.41
C LEU A 9 -9.21 -23.50 36.17
N SER A 10 -9.38 -24.82 36.27
CA SER A 10 -9.11 -25.73 35.15
C SER A 10 -10.15 -25.63 34.03
N ALA A 11 -11.41 -25.33 34.35
CA ALA A 11 -12.46 -25.13 33.36
C ALA A 11 -12.32 -23.77 32.62
N VAL A 12 -11.83 -22.72 33.29
CA VAL A 12 -11.55 -21.43 32.66
C VAL A 12 -10.32 -21.54 31.74
N LEU A 13 -9.29 -22.30 32.12
CA LEU A 13 -8.13 -22.55 31.25
C LEU A 13 -8.51 -23.35 29.99
N LEU A 14 -9.41 -24.35 30.09
CA LEU A 14 -9.84 -25.12 28.92
C LEU A 14 -10.78 -24.34 27.98
N ALA A 15 -11.56 -23.38 28.49
CA ALA A 15 -12.38 -22.50 27.65
C ALA A 15 -11.55 -21.44 26.89
N TYR A 16 -10.41 -21.01 27.44
CA TYR A 16 -9.50 -20.07 26.78
C TYR A 16 -8.52 -20.72 25.80
N VAL A 17 -8.23 -22.02 25.95
CA VAL A 17 -7.37 -22.75 25.00
C VAL A 17 -8.14 -23.15 23.72
N GLY A 18 -9.47 -23.23 23.77
CA GLY A 18 -10.31 -23.55 22.61
C GLY A 18 -10.41 -22.46 21.53
N HIS A 19 -9.87 -21.26 21.76
CA HIS A 19 -9.85 -20.15 20.78
C HIS A 19 -8.47 -19.90 20.16
N ALA A 20 -7.46 -20.71 20.52
CA ALA A 20 -6.09 -20.57 20.03
C ALA A 20 -5.74 -21.57 18.91
N SER A 21 -6.68 -21.81 18.00
CA SER A 21 -6.38 -22.28 16.65
C SER A 21 -7.49 -21.85 15.71
N ALA A 22 -7.80 -20.55 15.69
CA ALA A 22 -8.26 -19.98 14.44
C ALA A 22 -7.09 -20.17 13.46
N GLU A 23 -7.11 -21.29 12.74
CA GLU A 23 -6.24 -21.52 11.61
C GLU A 23 -6.35 -20.27 10.75
N LEU A 24 -5.27 -19.49 10.67
CA LEU A 24 -5.28 -18.23 9.95
C LEU A 24 -5.81 -18.55 8.55
N LYS A 25 -7.00 -18.06 8.19
CA LYS A 25 -7.57 -18.36 6.90
C LYS A 25 -6.68 -17.70 5.85
N LYS A 26 -6.07 -18.49 4.98
CA LYS A 26 -5.33 -17.96 3.85
C LYS A 26 -6.28 -17.12 3.00
N LEU A 27 -5.92 -15.87 2.77
CA LEU A 27 -6.75 -14.89 2.07
C LEU A 27 -6.37 -14.76 0.59
N ARG A 28 -5.11 -15.04 0.27
CA ARG A 28 -4.54 -14.93 -1.08
C ARG A 28 -3.25 -15.74 -1.20
N ASP A 29 -2.85 -16.01 -2.43
CA ASP A 29 -1.55 -16.62 -2.75
C ASP A 29 -0.53 -15.55 -3.12
N TRP A 30 0.71 -15.73 -2.69
CA TRP A 30 1.81 -14.92 -3.19
C TRP A 30 1.89 -15.02 -4.72
N PRO A 31 2.07 -13.89 -5.45
CA PRO A 31 2.12 -13.93 -6.91
C PRO A 31 3.25 -14.82 -7.41
N ALA A 32 2.92 -15.84 -8.20
CA ALA A 32 3.90 -16.82 -8.68
C ALA A 32 5.02 -16.23 -9.53
N ALA A 33 4.79 -15.05 -10.13
CA ALA A 33 5.78 -14.36 -10.95
C ALA A 33 6.81 -13.55 -10.13
N LEU A 34 6.67 -13.50 -8.80
CA LEU A 34 7.53 -12.75 -7.89
C LEU A 34 8.23 -13.70 -6.92
N GLU A 35 9.54 -13.52 -6.73
CA GLU A 35 10.27 -14.17 -5.64
C GLU A 35 9.82 -13.56 -4.30
N ALA A 36 9.42 -14.41 -3.35
CA ALA A 36 9.13 -13.94 -2.00
C ALA A 36 10.44 -13.58 -1.27
N PRO A 37 10.52 -12.42 -0.59
CA PRO A 37 11.75 -12.02 0.12
C PRO A 37 12.15 -13.01 1.23
N SER A 38 11.14 -13.56 1.93
CA SER A 38 11.28 -14.60 2.93
C SER A 38 9.95 -15.35 3.14
N PRO A 39 9.95 -16.54 3.77
CA PRO A 39 8.73 -17.24 4.15
C PRO A 39 7.80 -16.43 5.07
N GLU A 40 8.37 -15.61 5.96
CA GLU A 40 7.62 -14.77 6.90
C GLU A 40 6.88 -13.65 6.17
N ILE A 41 7.55 -12.97 5.23
CA ILE A 41 6.93 -11.94 4.39
C ILE A 41 5.86 -12.52 3.50
N ARG A 42 6.10 -13.71 2.93
CA ARG A 42 5.08 -14.45 2.19
C ARG A 42 3.84 -14.71 3.05
N LYS A 43 4.04 -15.27 4.24
CA LYS A 43 2.96 -15.54 5.19
C LYS A 43 2.23 -14.27 5.61
N GLN A 44 2.93 -13.15 5.77
CA GLN A 44 2.27 -11.88 6.05
C GLN A 44 1.31 -11.49 4.92
N TYR A 45 1.77 -11.48 3.67
CA TYR A 45 0.91 -11.14 2.52
C TYR A 45 -0.29 -12.08 2.35
N GLU A 46 -0.07 -13.39 2.52
CA GLU A 46 -1.07 -14.42 2.27
C GLU A 46 -2.18 -14.48 3.34
N TYR A 47 -1.92 -13.98 4.56
CA TYR A 47 -2.82 -14.14 5.71
C TYR A 47 -3.26 -12.82 6.37
N ASP A 48 -2.57 -11.70 6.17
CA ASP A 48 -2.99 -10.39 6.68
C ASP A 48 -4.12 -9.82 5.79
N PRO A 49 -5.33 -9.58 6.33
CA PRO A 49 -6.44 -9.03 5.55
C PRO A 49 -6.13 -7.68 4.92
N GLU A 50 -5.32 -6.86 5.58
CA GLU A 50 -4.99 -5.51 5.16
C GLU A 50 -3.79 -5.45 4.20
N ALA A 51 -3.00 -6.52 4.08
CA ALA A 51 -1.85 -6.55 3.16
C ALA A 51 -2.25 -6.59 1.67
N GLY A 52 -3.55 -6.66 1.36
CA GLY A 52 -4.06 -6.62 -0.01
C GLY A 52 -3.89 -5.23 -0.62
N ALA A 53 -3.68 -5.18 -1.93
CA ALA A 53 -3.41 -3.92 -2.61
C ALA A 53 -4.37 -3.56 -3.73
N ALA A 54 -5.05 -4.50 -4.40
CA ALA A 54 -5.95 -4.16 -5.50
C ALA A 54 -7.24 -4.97 -5.44
N THR A 55 -8.33 -4.44 -5.99
CA THR A 55 -9.56 -5.21 -6.20
C THR A 55 -9.47 -6.04 -7.48
N SER A 56 -10.34 -7.04 -7.62
CA SER A 56 -10.43 -7.86 -8.83
C SER A 56 -10.95 -7.08 -10.04
N LYS A 57 -11.40 -5.83 -9.83
CA LYS A 57 -11.84 -4.91 -10.89
C LYS A 57 -10.68 -4.25 -11.62
N LEU A 58 -9.51 -4.10 -10.97
CA LEU A 58 -8.33 -3.53 -11.60
C LEU A 58 -7.71 -4.53 -12.58
N LEU A 59 -7.52 -4.10 -13.82
CA LEU A 59 -6.92 -4.89 -14.90
C LEU A 59 -5.45 -4.53 -15.11
N SER A 60 -5.13 -3.23 -15.10
CA SER A 60 -3.76 -2.75 -15.16
C SER A 60 -3.59 -1.39 -14.50
N SER A 61 -2.37 -1.11 -14.06
CA SER A 61 -1.91 0.20 -13.64
C SER A 61 -0.65 0.56 -14.43
N THR A 62 -0.56 1.79 -14.89
CA THR A 62 0.62 2.36 -15.53
C THR A 62 1.04 3.59 -14.76
N SER A 63 2.30 3.65 -14.35
CA SER A 63 2.93 4.83 -13.75
C SER A 63 3.97 5.36 -14.72
N ARG A 64 3.80 6.62 -15.16
CA ARG A 64 4.77 7.35 -15.98
C ARG A 64 5.36 8.46 -15.14
N ILE A 65 6.68 8.48 -15.00
CA ILE A 65 7.41 9.47 -14.22
C ILE A 65 8.10 10.42 -15.20
N PHE A 66 7.85 11.71 -15.01
CA PHE A 66 8.45 12.78 -15.78
C PHE A 66 9.37 13.60 -14.88
N LYS A 67 10.54 13.97 -15.40
CA LYS A 67 11.46 14.93 -14.77
C LYS A 67 11.76 16.03 -15.77
N ASP A 68 11.51 17.28 -15.38
CA ASP A 68 11.76 18.46 -16.21
C ASP A 68 11.07 18.38 -17.59
N GLY A 69 9.90 17.73 -17.63
CA GLY A 69 9.08 17.54 -18.83
C GLY A 69 9.43 16.31 -19.69
N ALA A 70 10.55 15.63 -19.42
CA ALA A 70 10.93 14.40 -20.12
C ALA A 70 10.45 13.15 -19.35
N GLU A 71 9.93 12.15 -20.05
CA GLU A 71 9.63 10.85 -19.45
C GLU A 71 10.94 10.14 -19.08
N VAL A 72 11.11 9.81 -17.81
CA VAL A 72 12.33 9.15 -17.29
C VAL A 72 12.09 7.71 -16.87
N ASN A 73 10.83 7.33 -16.62
CA ASN A 73 10.48 5.96 -16.29
C ASN A 73 9.02 5.67 -16.63
N THR A 74 8.75 4.46 -17.08
CA THR A 74 7.40 3.92 -17.26
C THR A 74 7.34 2.51 -16.70
N GLN A 75 6.41 2.28 -15.79
CA GLN A 75 6.11 1.00 -15.19
C GLN A 75 4.67 0.61 -15.49
N ILE A 76 4.46 -0.58 -16.04
CA ILE A 76 3.14 -1.16 -16.27
C ILE A 76 3.02 -2.40 -15.38
N THR A 77 1.92 -2.52 -14.66
CA THR A 77 1.57 -3.72 -13.90
C THR A 77 0.21 -4.21 -14.37
N ASN A 78 0.14 -5.47 -14.81
CA ASN A 78 -1.10 -6.15 -15.18
C ASN A 78 -1.54 -7.07 -14.05
N TYR A 79 -2.84 -7.06 -13.78
CA TYR A 79 -3.46 -7.80 -12.70
C TYR A 79 -4.40 -8.89 -13.23
N ARG A 80 -4.50 -9.97 -12.46
CA ARG A 80 -5.54 -11.00 -12.60
C ARG A 80 -6.05 -11.33 -11.22
N ASN A 81 -7.35 -11.13 -10.98
CA ASN A 81 -7.97 -11.38 -9.68
C ASN A 81 -7.20 -10.74 -8.52
N SER A 82 -6.94 -9.42 -8.60
CA SER A 82 -6.16 -8.65 -7.61
C SER A 82 -4.67 -8.95 -7.54
N THR A 83 -4.17 -9.95 -8.26
CA THR A 83 -2.77 -10.39 -8.19
C THR A 83 -1.99 -9.85 -9.38
N PRO A 84 -0.83 -9.20 -9.19
CA PRO A 84 0.04 -8.82 -10.30
C PRO A 84 0.62 -10.07 -10.98
N VAL A 85 0.51 -10.14 -12.30
CA VAL A 85 0.91 -11.34 -13.07
C VAL A 85 1.92 -11.07 -14.19
N SER A 86 1.99 -9.83 -14.67
CA SER A 86 2.95 -9.41 -15.71
C SER A 86 3.10 -7.89 -15.71
N GLY A 87 4.04 -7.38 -16.50
CA GLY A 87 4.25 -5.95 -16.59
C GLY A 87 5.53 -5.56 -17.34
N THR A 88 5.90 -4.29 -17.21
CA THR A 88 7.15 -3.70 -17.71
C THR A 88 7.76 -2.77 -16.66
N GLY A 89 9.03 -2.38 -16.83
CA GLY A 89 9.66 -1.37 -15.96
C GLY A 89 9.77 -1.79 -14.49
N SER A 90 10.54 -2.84 -14.21
CA SER A 90 10.75 -3.36 -12.84
C SER A 90 9.46 -3.73 -12.10
N TRP A 91 8.36 -4.01 -12.80
CA TRP A 91 7.10 -4.43 -12.17
C TRP A 91 7.23 -5.61 -11.21
N ASN A 92 8.26 -6.46 -11.41
CA ASN A 92 8.51 -7.64 -10.61
C ASN A 92 9.45 -7.42 -9.42
N THR A 93 9.88 -6.18 -9.17
CA THR A 93 10.78 -5.84 -8.05
C THR A 93 10.04 -5.46 -6.77
N LEU A 94 8.73 -5.26 -6.83
CA LEU A 94 7.89 -4.93 -5.69
C LEU A 94 6.47 -5.47 -5.85
N LEU A 95 5.85 -5.82 -4.73
CA LEU A 95 4.46 -6.19 -4.61
C LEU A 95 3.75 -5.13 -3.78
N PRO A 96 2.83 -4.32 -4.34
CA PRO A 96 2.05 -3.37 -3.56
C PRO A 96 1.38 -4.05 -2.37
N ALA A 97 1.35 -3.34 -1.24
CA ALA A 97 0.82 -3.82 0.04
C ALA A 97 0.08 -2.70 0.75
N TYR A 98 -0.82 -3.06 1.66
CA TYR A 98 -1.56 -2.09 2.48
C TYR A 98 -2.22 -1.02 1.63
N HIS A 99 -3.07 -1.47 0.69
CA HIS A 99 -3.86 -0.60 -0.19
C HIS A 99 -3.03 0.31 -1.10
N GLY A 100 -1.78 -0.08 -1.37
CA GLY A 100 -0.83 0.67 -2.21
C GLY A 100 -0.06 1.77 -1.47
N PHE A 101 -0.22 1.91 -0.15
CA PHE A 101 0.57 2.86 0.65
C PHE A 101 1.98 2.37 0.97
N SER A 102 2.27 1.09 0.70
CA SER A 102 3.60 0.49 0.82
C SER A 102 3.76 -0.63 -0.20
N ALA A 103 4.93 -1.27 -0.20
CA ALA A 103 5.17 -2.47 -0.98
C ALA A 103 6.09 -3.45 -0.22
N PHE A 104 6.00 -4.73 -0.57
CA PHE A 104 7.03 -5.72 -0.31
C PHE A 104 8.03 -5.70 -1.47
N PHE A 105 9.26 -5.29 -1.22
CA PHE A 105 10.34 -5.30 -2.20
C PHE A 105 10.96 -6.70 -2.30
N THR A 106 11.20 -7.17 -3.52
CA THR A 106 11.64 -8.55 -3.83
C THR A 106 13.07 -8.63 -4.35
N SER A 107 13.53 -7.64 -5.12
CA SER A 107 14.90 -7.56 -5.64
C SER A 107 15.16 -6.20 -6.30
N PRO A 108 16.41 -5.66 -6.31
CA PRO A 108 17.57 -6.08 -5.52
C PRO A 108 17.44 -5.67 -4.04
N MET A 109 16.48 -4.81 -3.73
CA MET A 109 16.07 -4.47 -2.38
C MET A 109 15.05 -5.52 -1.90
N LYS A 110 15.25 -6.07 -0.71
CA LYS A 110 14.37 -7.09 -0.13
C LYS A 110 13.75 -6.58 1.16
N THR A 111 12.43 -6.66 1.29
CA THR A 111 11.75 -6.37 2.56
C THR A 111 12.06 -7.45 3.59
N THR A 112 12.56 -7.04 4.74
CA THR A 112 12.81 -7.91 5.91
C THR A 112 11.74 -7.75 6.97
N LYS A 113 11.12 -6.58 7.04
CA LYS A 113 10.01 -6.30 7.95
C LYS A 113 9.04 -5.33 7.31
N LEU A 114 7.75 -5.63 7.41
CA LEU A 114 6.69 -4.66 7.15
C LEU A 114 5.70 -4.76 8.31
N LYS A 115 5.29 -3.64 8.89
CA LYS A 115 4.29 -3.61 9.97
C LYS A 115 3.24 -2.57 9.62
N TYR A 116 1.99 -2.95 9.82
CA TYR A 116 0.84 -2.09 9.64
C TYR A 116 0.02 -2.05 10.92
N SER A 117 -0.52 -0.88 11.25
CA SER A 117 -1.50 -0.71 12.30
C SER A 117 -2.48 0.39 11.91
N SER A 118 -3.77 0.17 12.12
CA SER A 118 -4.83 1.15 11.81
C SER A 118 -5.76 1.39 12.99
N SER A 119 -6.41 2.55 12.95
CA SER A 119 -7.47 2.94 13.89
C SER A 119 -8.84 2.73 13.23
N GLY A 120 -9.42 1.56 13.45
CA GLY A 120 -10.74 1.17 12.91
C GLY A 120 -10.69 0.35 11.62
N PRO A 121 -11.86 -0.02 11.07
CA PRO A 121 -11.96 -0.79 9.83
C PRO A 121 -11.48 0.01 8.63
N TRP A 122 -11.02 -0.67 7.58
CA TRP A 122 -10.66 -0.02 6.33
C TRP A 122 -11.90 0.46 5.54
N PRO A 123 -11.89 1.64 4.89
CA PRO A 123 -10.84 2.67 4.91
C PRO A 123 -10.67 3.31 6.29
N ALA A 124 -9.45 3.21 6.84
CA ALA A 124 -9.20 3.59 8.22
C ALA A 124 -8.97 5.09 8.36
N SER A 125 -9.49 5.69 9.43
CA SER A 125 -9.30 7.13 9.69
C SER A 125 -7.83 7.52 9.87
N GLU A 126 -7.03 6.64 10.47
CA GLU A 126 -5.59 6.80 10.66
C GLU A 126 -4.91 5.44 10.59
N PHE A 127 -3.67 5.42 10.08
CA PHE A 127 -2.84 4.22 10.08
C PHE A 127 -1.35 4.55 10.07
N LYS A 128 -0.54 3.56 10.42
CA LYS A 128 0.92 3.63 10.44
C LYS A 128 1.52 2.43 9.74
N ILE A 129 2.58 2.68 8.98
CA ILE A 129 3.37 1.66 8.29
C ILE A 129 4.82 1.81 8.72
N PHE A 130 5.47 0.71 9.07
CA PHE A 130 6.91 0.64 9.22
C PHE A 130 7.46 -0.39 8.24
N SER A 131 8.47 -0.03 7.45
CA SER A 131 9.18 -0.94 6.57
C SER A 131 10.66 -0.96 6.91
N GLU A 132 11.26 -2.15 6.84
CA GLU A 132 12.70 -2.36 6.82
C GLU A 132 13.03 -3.17 5.57
N ASN A 133 14.01 -2.66 4.81
CA ASN A 133 14.48 -3.27 3.58
C ASN A 133 16.00 -3.38 3.62
N ILE A 134 16.53 -4.46 3.05
CA ILE A 134 17.97 -4.67 2.89
C ILE A 134 18.31 -4.65 1.41
N ASN A 135 19.43 -4.03 1.06
CA ASN A 135 20.07 -4.15 -0.24
C ASN A 135 21.56 -4.46 -0.04
N PRO A 136 22.35 -4.73 -1.10
CA PRO A 136 23.77 -5.01 -0.96
C PRO A 136 24.58 -3.89 -0.27
N GLN A 137 24.06 -2.68 -0.22
CA GLN A 137 24.71 -1.49 0.33
C GLN A 137 24.33 -1.22 1.80
N GLY A 138 23.32 -1.91 2.34
CA GLY A 138 22.93 -1.82 3.75
C GLY A 138 21.42 -1.93 4.02
N VAL A 139 20.99 -1.35 5.13
CA VAL A 139 19.60 -1.43 5.62
C VAL A 139 18.93 -0.07 5.57
N GLY A 140 17.77 0.00 4.90
CA GLY A 140 16.89 1.15 4.88
C GLY A 140 15.64 0.90 5.72
N LYS A 141 15.18 1.93 6.44
CA LYS A 141 13.96 1.93 7.25
C LYS A 141 13.08 3.10 6.86
N SER A 142 11.79 2.86 6.83
CA SER A 142 10.79 3.91 6.67
C SER A 142 9.69 3.77 7.72
N ALA A 143 9.17 4.91 8.17
CA ALA A 143 7.99 4.99 9.00
C ALA A 143 7.05 6.03 8.40
N THR A 144 5.84 5.61 8.07
CA THR A 144 4.78 6.45 7.51
C THR A 144 3.61 6.48 8.47
N ALA A 145 3.12 7.66 8.80
CA ALA A 145 1.87 7.85 9.54
C ALA A 145 0.91 8.65 8.67
N CYS A 146 -0.28 8.12 8.43
CA CYS A 146 -1.28 8.73 7.57
C CYS A 146 -2.56 9.02 8.35
N LYS A 147 -3.19 10.16 8.03
CA LYS A 147 -4.50 10.55 8.53
C LYS A 147 -5.40 10.89 7.35
N GLN A 148 -6.60 10.33 7.35
CA GLN A 148 -7.61 10.68 6.39
C GLN A 148 -8.07 12.11 6.64
N VAL A 149 -7.96 12.97 5.62
CA VAL A 149 -8.37 14.37 5.69
C VAL A 149 -9.61 14.65 4.86
N LYS A 150 -9.93 13.78 3.89
CA LYS A 150 -11.07 13.98 2.98
C LYS A 150 -11.63 12.66 2.47
N ASN A 151 -12.92 12.64 2.20
CA ASN A 151 -13.61 11.55 1.49
C ASN A 151 -14.65 12.18 0.56
N LEU A 152 -14.54 11.94 -0.74
CA LEU A 152 -15.50 12.42 -1.74
C LEU A 152 -15.80 11.34 -2.77
N LYS A 153 -16.95 11.46 -3.43
CA LYS A 153 -17.31 10.60 -4.56
C LYS A 153 -16.25 10.67 -5.66
N ALA A 154 -15.90 9.53 -6.22
CA ALA A 154 -14.81 9.43 -7.19
C ALA A 154 -15.13 10.16 -8.50
N ASP A 155 -16.39 10.17 -8.92
CA ASP A 155 -16.88 10.92 -10.09
C ASP A 155 -16.60 12.44 -10.04
N ARG A 156 -16.43 13.01 -8.85
CA ARG A 156 -16.02 14.42 -8.67
C ARG A 156 -14.58 14.67 -9.12
N TYR A 157 -13.72 13.66 -9.04
CA TYR A 157 -12.32 13.76 -9.46
C TYR A 157 -12.11 13.14 -10.84
N LEU A 158 -12.75 12.00 -11.10
CA LEU A 158 -12.54 11.12 -12.22
C LEU A 158 -13.91 10.60 -12.67
N ALA A 159 -14.52 11.26 -13.65
CA ALA A 159 -15.94 11.10 -14.01
C ALA A 159 -16.42 9.66 -14.25
N THR A 160 -15.54 8.74 -14.63
CA THR A 160 -15.87 7.34 -14.92
C THR A 160 -15.54 6.37 -13.79
N LEU A 161 -14.88 6.82 -12.72
CA LEU A 161 -14.47 5.96 -11.60
C LEU A 161 -15.60 5.82 -10.59
N PRO A 162 -16.11 4.61 -10.31
CA PRO A 162 -17.08 4.40 -9.25
C PRO A 162 -16.45 4.51 -7.85
N GLY A 163 -17.30 4.57 -6.83
CA GLY A 163 -16.89 4.55 -5.43
C GLY A 163 -16.49 5.93 -4.89
N ASN A 164 -15.57 5.95 -3.94
CA ASN A 164 -15.07 7.15 -3.30
C ASN A 164 -13.54 7.24 -3.38
N ILE A 165 -13.04 8.48 -3.37
CA ILE A 165 -11.63 8.78 -3.19
C ILE A 165 -11.40 9.32 -1.78
N TYR A 166 -10.55 8.62 -1.04
CA TYR A 166 -10.10 8.99 0.29
C TYR A 166 -8.75 9.66 0.18
N THR A 167 -8.63 10.86 0.73
CA THR A 167 -7.37 11.61 0.73
C THR A 167 -6.71 11.49 2.10
N TYR A 168 -5.44 11.14 2.09
CA TYR A 168 -4.63 10.95 3.28
C TYR A 168 -3.45 11.92 3.26
N GLU A 169 -3.31 12.67 4.35
CA GLU A 169 -2.08 13.36 4.68
C GLU A 169 -1.16 12.39 5.40
N CYS A 170 0.02 12.18 4.84
CA CYS A 170 0.99 11.23 5.34
C CYS A 170 2.29 11.95 5.70
N LEU A 171 2.83 11.62 6.86
CA LEU A 171 4.15 12.03 7.31
C LEU A 171 5.08 10.82 7.23
N MET A 172 6.16 10.95 6.50
CA MET A 172 7.08 9.86 6.20
C MET A 172 8.48 10.20 6.66
N LYS A 173 9.08 9.29 7.42
CA LYS A 173 10.46 9.39 7.90
C LYS A 173 11.27 8.26 7.31
N TYR A 174 12.47 8.57 6.86
CA TYR A 174 13.41 7.61 6.31
C TYR A 174 14.73 7.68 7.04
N GLY A 175 15.37 6.53 7.21
CA GLY A 175 16.74 6.46 7.71
C GLY A 175 17.35 5.12 7.37
N GLY A 176 18.66 5.05 7.29
CA GLY A 176 19.33 3.80 7.00
C GLY A 176 20.81 3.83 7.35
N THR A 177 21.43 2.66 7.28
CA THR A 177 22.87 2.49 7.36
C THR A 177 23.35 2.08 5.98
N SER A 178 23.91 3.01 5.21
CA SER A 178 24.84 2.72 4.10
C SER A 178 26.27 2.96 4.59
N GLY A 179 27.27 2.41 3.89
CA GLY A 179 28.70 2.55 4.23
C GLY A 179 29.16 3.97 4.58
N ASP A 180 28.45 4.99 4.09
CA ASP A 180 28.39 6.33 4.64
C ASP A 180 26.96 6.61 5.15
N PHE A 181 26.81 6.89 6.44
CA PHE A 181 25.52 6.93 7.14
C PHE A 181 24.68 8.15 6.72
N THR A 182 23.58 7.95 5.98
CA THR A 182 22.62 9.02 5.66
C THR A 182 21.33 8.83 6.47
N TYR A 183 21.26 9.49 7.63
CA TYR A 183 19.99 9.80 8.27
C TYR A 183 19.36 10.97 7.53
N ALA A 184 18.14 10.83 7.00
CA ALA A 184 17.38 11.97 6.48
C ALA A 184 16.64 12.61 7.67
N PRO A 185 17.03 13.81 8.12
CA PRO A 185 16.51 14.38 9.36
C PRO A 185 15.06 14.87 9.23
N ASP A 186 14.64 15.24 8.02
CA ASP A 186 13.35 15.89 7.83
C ASP A 186 12.28 14.91 7.36
N ALA A 187 11.14 14.97 8.06
CA ALA A 187 9.97 14.19 7.69
C ALA A 187 9.36 14.77 6.41
N LEU A 188 9.11 13.90 5.44
CA LEU A 188 8.47 14.26 4.18
C LEU A 188 6.96 14.17 4.34
N SER A 189 6.27 15.27 4.04
CA SER A 189 4.82 15.30 4.01
C SER A 189 4.31 15.07 2.60
N LEU A 190 3.35 14.18 2.46
CA LEU A 190 2.75 13.76 1.20
C LEU A 190 1.25 13.61 1.31
N ILE A 191 0.56 13.88 0.21
CA ILE A 191 -0.85 13.59 0.02
C ILE A 191 -0.94 12.32 -0.82
N ASN A 192 -1.71 11.36 -0.34
CA ASN A 192 -2.08 10.16 -1.09
C ASN A 192 -3.59 10.15 -1.34
N MET A 193 -3.99 9.83 -2.57
CA MET A 193 -5.39 9.66 -2.94
C MET A 193 -5.66 8.19 -3.21
N TYR A 194 -6.51 7.58 -2.39
CA TYR A 194 -6.87 6.17 -2.41
C TYR A 194 -8.27 5.95 -3.02
N SER A 195 -8.41 4.99 -3.92
CA SER A 195 -9.71 4.58 -4.46
C SER A 195 -10.21 3.30 -3.77
N ASP A 196 -11.38 3.35 -3.14
CA ASP A 196 -12.02 2.15 -2.57
C ASP A 196 -12.46 1.14 -3.63
N TYR A 197 -12.78 1.61 -4.84
CA TYR A 197 -13.21 0.77 -5.95
C TYR A 197 -12.06 -0.01 -6.57
N LEU A 198 -10.89 0.62 -6.74
CA LEU A 198 -9.69 -0.05 -7.27
C LEU A 198 -8.86 -0.73 -6.18
N GLY A 199 -9.03 -0.32 -4.93
CA GLY A 199 -8.32 -0.87 -3.79
C GLY A 199 -6.88 -0.38 -3.65
N ILE A 200 -6.45 0.59 -4.47
CA ILE A 200 -5.07 1.13 -4.54
C ILE A 200 -5.04 2.65 -4.30
N VAL A 201 -3.87 3.16 -3.92
CA VAL A 201 -3.47 4.56 -4.14
C VAL A 201 -3.37 4.84 -5.64
N ILE A 202 -4.04 5.91 -6.10
CA ILE A 202 -4.14 6.32 -7.50
C ILE A 202 -3.36 7.60 -7.83
N SER A 203 -2.87 8.32 -6.83
CA SER A 203 -1.98 9.47 -6.97
C SER A 203 -1.30 9.78 -5.63
N SER A 204 -0.07 10.27 -5.70
CA SER A 204 0.77 10.62 -4.55
C SER A 204 1.60 11.84 -4.90
N PHE A 205 1.56 12.89 -4.07
CA PHE A 205 2.39 14.08 -4.29
C PHE A 205 2.86 14.69 -2.97
N TYR A 206 4.09 15.23 -2.97
CA TYR A 206 4.62 15.95 -1.81
C TYR A 206 3.82 17.22 -1.55
N ILE A 207 3.65 17.61 -0.29
CA ILE A 207 3.01 18.88 0.09
C ILE A 207 3.91 20.06 -0.31
N ASP A 208 5.22 19.92 -0.10
CA ASP A 208 6.22 20.87 -0.57
C ASP A 208 6.81 20.42 -1.92
N PRO A 209 6.48 21.09 -3.04
CA PRO A 209 6.99 20.73 -4.35
C PRO A 209 8.48 21.02 -4.52
N SER A 210 9.11 21.82 -3.63
CA SER A 210 10.54 22.10 -3.67
C SER A 210 11.42 20.90 -3.29
N VAL A 211 10.82 19.88 -2.64
CA VAL A 211 11.51 18.63 -2.26
C VAL A 211 11.91 17.82 -3.51
N THR A 212 11.07 17.82 -4.55
CA THR A 212 11.34 17.15 -5.83
C THR A 212 10.94 18.04 -7.00
N PRO A 213 11.68 19.13 -7.26
CA PRO A 213 11.34 20.06 -8.33
C PRO A 213 11.31 19.35 -9.69
N GLY A 214 10.34 19.68 -10.52
CA GLY A 214 10.22 19.14 -11.87
C GLY A 214 9.73 17.69 -11.98
N LEU A 215 9.59 16.98 -10.86
CA LEU A 215 9.05 15.61 -10.84
C LEU A 215 7.53 15.64 -10.97
N ARG A 216 6.98 14.83 -11.88
CA ARG A 216 5.53 14.62 -12.04
C ARG A 216 5.26 13.14 -12.28
N VAL A 217 4.20 12.62 -11.68
CA VAL A 217 3.70 11.27 -11.96
C VAL A 217 2.36 11.37 -12.69
N ARG A 218 2.21 10.52 -13.70
CA ARG A 218 0.94 10.26 -14.38
C ARG A 218 0.57 8.80 -14.18
N GLY A 219 -0.55 8.57 -13.51
CA GLY A 219 -1.17 7.27 -13.36
C GLY A 219 -2.19 7.02 -14.46
N GLU A 220 -2.28 5.78 -14.94
CA GLU A 220 -3.36 5.31 -15.81
C GLU A 220 -3.84 3.96 -15.29
N TYR A 221 -5.14 3.84 -15.10
CA TYR A 221 -5.76 2.67 -14.49
C TYR A 221 -6.85 2.12 -15.40
N LYS A 222 -6.66 0.89 -15.87
CA LYS A 222 -7.66 0.15 -16.64
C LYS A 222 -8.42 -0.76 -15.69
N PHE A 223 -9.75 -0.72 -15.72
CA PHE A 223 -10.60 -1.48 -14.80
C PHE A 223 -11.94 -1.87 -15.42
N VAL A 224 -12.64 -2.79 -14.78
CA VAL A 224 -14.02 -3.17 -15.13
C VAL A 224 -15.00 -2.40 -14.23
N ASP A 225 -15.93 -1.65 -14.83
CA ASP A 225 -16.92 -0.87 -14.10
C ASP A 225 -18.09 -1.71 -13.53
N VAL A 226 -19.06 -1.04 -12.92
CA VAL A 226 -20.24 -1.66 -12.31
C VAL A 226 -21.15 -2.37 -13.32
N ASN A 227 -21.06 -2.02 -14.60
CA ASN A 227 -21.82 -2.60 -15.69
C ASN A 227 -21.02 -3.69 -16.45
N GLY A 228 -19.82 -4.04 -15.96
CA GLY A 228 -18.96 -5.02 -16.61
C GLY A 228 -18.20 -4.48 -17.83
N LYS A 229 -18.17 -3.16 -18.06
CA LYS A 229 -17.44 -2.55 -19.18
C LYS A 229 -16.04 -2.15 -18.77
N GLU A 230 -15.08 -2.31 -19.67
CA GLU A 230 -13.73 -1.78 -19.46
C GLU A 230 -13.74 -0.25 -19.53
N GLN A 231 -13.07 0.36 -18.56
CA GLN A 231 -12.88 1.81 -18.45
C GLN A 231 -11.40 2.10 -18.23
N ILE A 232 -11.01 3.33 -18.54
CA ILE A 232 -9.69 3.87 -18.23
C ILE A 232 -9.88 5.20 -17.52
N VAL A 233 -9.11 5.41 -16.45
CA VAL A 233 -8.93 6.73 -15.84
C VAL A 233 -7.47 7.09 -15.81
N VAL A 234 -7.20 8.38 -15.99
CA VAL A 234 -5.87 8.96 -15.93
C VAL A 234 -5.82 9.92 -14.76
N THR A 235 -4.78 9.81 -13.94
CA THR A 235 -4.45 10.76 -12.88
C THR A 235 -3.16 11.48 -13.26
N GLU A 236 -3.16 12.81 -13.17
CA GLU A 236 -1.95 13.61 -13.29
C GLU A 236 -1.77 14.38 -11.98
N ASP A 237 -0.59 14.30 -11.37
CA ASP A 237 -0.37 14.88 -10.04
C ASP A 237 -0.71 16.37 -9.97
N ALA A 238 -0.44 17.14 -11.03
CA ALA A 238 -0.77 18.57 -11.09
C ALA A 238 -2.28 18.81 -11.01
N ASP A 239 -3.06 18.03 -11.76
CA ASP A 239 -4.53 18.10 -11.75
C ASP A 239 -5.09 17.65 -10.40
N MET A 240 -4.55 16.57 -9.85
CA MET A 240 -4.99 16.03 -8.57
C MET A 240 -4.67 16.98 -7.41
N ARG A 241 -3.51 17.64 -7.45
CA ARG A 241 -3.13 18.70 -6.51
C ARG A 241 -4.05 19.92 -6.62
N SER A 242 -4.39 20.36 -7.83
CA SER A 242 -5.35 21.45 -8.04
C SER A 242 -6.71 21.11 -7.44
N LYS A 243 -7.23 19.91 -7.74
CA LYS A 243 -8.51 19.42 -7.18
C LYS A 243 -8.50 19.27 -5.66
N PHE A 244 -7.34 18.94 -5.07
CA PHE A 244 -7.18 18.94 -3.61
C PHE A 244 -7.31 20.34 -3.02
N SER A 245 -6.66 21.35 -3.63
CA SER A 245 -6.61 22.73 -3.11
C SER A 245 -7.91 23.54 -3.24
N GLN A 246 -8.81 23.16 -4.15
CA GLN A 246 -10.04 23.91 -4.46
C GLN A 246 -11.23 23.62 -3.54
N LEU A 247 -11.09 22.71 -2.59
CA LEU A 247 -12.18 22.12 -1.81
C LEU A 247 -11.83 22.06 -0.34
#